data_AF-A0A7W9PKU0-F1
#
_entry.id   AF-A0A7W9PKU0-F1
#
_cell.length_a   1.000
_cell.length_b   1.000
_cell.length_c   1.000
_cell.angle_alpha   90.00
_cell.angle_beta   90.00
_cell.angle_gamma   90.00
#
_symmetry.space_group_name_H-M   'P 1'
#
loop_
_entity.id
_entity.type
_entity.pdbx_description
1 polymer ?
#
loop_
_entity_poly.entity_id
_entity_poly.type
_entity_poly.pdbx_seq_one_letter_code
_entity_poly.pdbx_strand_id
1 'polypeptide(L)'
;MTSVVDCSETETGSLLRVDPLPRSLWPDGAAQGYRIEYVAPNFSGGKRAVGGSVFVPEPTGGTAPVLTWAHCTVGLNERNAPSRVGLIPEERAHLAHWLAAGFVVAATDYEGLGTTEPHPYLDGEAIADDIIDIVRAVHEMDVAVDNRTVIAGFSQGGHGSLFAAALCTAYAPELDLLGTVSLAPPIRFLDFVRQFTEDGAQSVHALIPTILAGLHTRRPEFVPADRLTPAGADLVDAATRVSMQELDAMCSGRTNDAAGITGIASWRPFAEALESTSPPETRYDRPIFLCAGGADPVFTPAQGRAFSDEIATAGTAVTFHDFGTLDHVGLLEPAARRATAWAAGLVASETPAGSRPAEHSSSDGDIRFRILDATGDGRIGLDDFRAHALRLIQSFGRPLGDPVATRVRSGYERLARQLIAHYDADGDGTIDVEEFLGSRAGGVPESIATGARDLVRAVLALIDTGGEDGISRTRFREVTRGLGIAADESDAIFDLTDTDGSGQLDEDEFASGVVEFLTGSDPRAPGYWLFGRMR
;
A
#
# COMPACT_ATOMS: atom_id res chain seq x y z
N MET A 1 -17.39 -24.97 -4.90
CA MET A 1 -16.12 -25.19 -4.18
C MET A 1 -15.00 -25.00 -5.18
N THR A 2 -14.61 -23.75 -5.41
CA THR A 2 -13.34 -23.41 -6.05
C THR A 2 -12.24 -23.85 -5.08
N SER A 3 -11.28 -24.65 -5.54
CA SER A 3 -10.15 -25.03 -4.69
C SER A 3 -9.38 -23.77 -4.31
N VAL A 4 -9.10 -23.58 -3.02
CA VAL A 4 -8.12 -22.58 -2.58
C VAL A 4 -6.80 -22.94 -3.26
N VAL A 5 -6.30 -22.06 -4.11
CA VAL A 5 -4.97 -22.22 -4.71
C VAL A 5 -3.97 -21.95 -3.60
N ASP A 6 -3.11 -22.93 -3.31
CA ASP A 6 -2.03 -22.73 -2.36
C ASP A 6 -0.94 -21.89 -3.01
N CYS A 7 -0.84 -20.63 -2.61
CA CYS A 7 0.13 -19.69 -3.13
C CYS A 7 1.39 -19.58 -2.25
N SER A 8 1.56 -20.39 -1.19
CA SER A 8 2.63 -20.20 -0.20
C SER A 8 4.03 -20.24 -0.81
N GLU A 9 4.24 -21.07 -1.82
CA GLU A 9 5.54 -21.25 -2.51
C GLU A 9 5.66 -20.45 -3.82
N THR A 10 4.61 -19.76 -4.27
CA THR A 10 4.62 -19.04 -5.56
C THR A 10 4.99 -17.58 -5.37
N GLU A 11 5.85 -17.01 -6.21
CA GLU A 11 6.25 -15.60 -6.09
C GLU A 11 5.06 -14.64 -6.27
N THR A 12 5.16 -13.45 -5.65
CA THR A 12 4.16 -12.39 -5.80
C THR A 12 4.24 -11.83 -7.23
N GLY A 13 3.10 -11.51 -7.81
CA GLY A 13 2.98 -11.12 -9.22
C GLY A 13 2.93 -12.27 -10.21
N SER A 14 3.12 -13.53 -9.80
CA SER A 14 3.02 -14.67 -10.73
C SER A 14 1.61 -14.87 -11.26
N LEU A 15 1.51 -15.17 -12.54
CA LEU A 15 0.26 -15.44 -13.25
C LEU A 15 -0.18 -16.90 -13.03
N LEU A 16 -1.34 -17.08 -12.41
CA LEU A 16 -1.90 -18.40 -12.13
C LEU A 16 -2.81 -18.88 -13.25
N ARG A 17 -3.61 -17.97 -13.81
CA ARG A 17 -4.66 -18.30 -14.77
C ARG A 17 -4.97 -17.15 -15.70
N VAL A 18 -5.30 -17.49 -16.95
CA VAL A 18 -5.85 -16.58 -17.96
C VAL A 18 -7.06 -17.24 -18.61
N ASP A 19 -8.22 -16.57 -18.57
CA ASP A 19 -9.42 -16.96 -19.31
C ASP A 19 -9.87 -15.79 -20.20
N PRO A 20 -10.53 -16.02 -21.35
CA PRO A 20 -11.22 -14.97 -22.09
C PRO A 20 -12.32 -14.30 -21.25
N LEU A 21 -12.38 -12.98 -21.25
CA LEU A 21 -13.42 -12.22 -20.56
C LEU A 21 -14.64 -11.98 -21.48
N PRO A 22 -15.89 -12.08 -21.00
CA PRO A 22 -17.06 -11.76 -21.81
C PRO A 22 -17.05 -10.32 -22.34
N ARG A 23 -17.31 -10.15 -23.64
CA ARG A 23 -17.26 -8.84 -24.32
C ARG A 23 -18.19 -7.76 -23.74
N SER A 24 -19.26 -8.16 -23.05
CA SER A 24 -20.17 -7.23 -22.35
C SER A 24 -19.49 -6.46 -21.21
N LEU A 25 -18.37 -6.96 -20.69
CA LEU A 25 -17.61 -6.37 -19.59
C LEU A 25 -16.48 -5.45 -20.07
N TRP A 26 -16.23 -5.39 -21.38
CA TRP A 26 -15.08 -4.67 -21.92
C TRP A 26 -15.37 -3.15 -22.01
N PRO A 27 -14.38 -2.30 -21.72
CA PRO A 27 -14.36 -0.92 -22.19
C PRO A 27 -14.38 -0.84 -23.72
N ASP A 28 -14.91 0.25 -24.26
CA ASP A 28 -14.81 0.52 -25.70
C ASP A 28 -13.35 0.69 -26.11
N GLY A 29 -12.99 0.21 -27.31
CA GLY A 29 -11.62 0.27 -27.83
C GLY A 29 -10.74 -0.95 -27.49
N ALA A 30 -11.19 -1.85 -26.62
CA ALA A 30 -10.49 -3.12 -26.37
C ALA A 30 -10.63 -4.08 -27.57
N ALA A 31 -9.51 -4.56 -28.09
CA ALA A 31 -9.44 -5.62 -29.09
C ALA A 31 -9.49 -7.02 -28.46
N GLN A 32 -8.91 -7.15 -27.27
CA GLN A 32 -8.90 -8.38 -26.47
C GLN A 32 -9.21 -8.05 -25.01
N GLY A 33 -9.83 -9.00 -24.31
CA GLY A 33 -10.14 -8.88 -22.90
C GLY A 33 -9.98 -10.22 -22.21
N TYR A 34 -9.24 -10.22 -21.11
CA TYR A 34 -8.89 -11.39 -20.32
C TYR A 34 -9.34 -11.21 -18.89
N ARG A 35 -9.76 -12.30 -18.26
CA ARG A 35 -9.81 -12.43 -16.81
C ARG A 35 -8.56 -13.18 -16.39
N ILE A 36 -7.85 -12.67 -15.40
CA ILE A 36 -6.66 -13.31 -14.87
C ILE A 36 -6.82 -13.61 -13.38
N GLU A 37 -6.05 -14.59 -12.91
CA GLU A 37 -5.78 -14.81 -11.50
C GLU A 37 -4.27 -14.74 -11.31
N TYR A 38 -3.80 -14.02 -10.30
CA TYR A 38 -2.38 -13.81 -10.00
C TYR A 38 -2.12 -13.89 -8.51
N VAL A 39 -0.86 -14.06 -8.12
CA VAL A 39 -0.46 -14.14 -6.72
C VAL A 39 -0.18 -12.74 -6.15
N ALA A 40 -0.71 -12.43 -4.97
CA ALA A 40 -0.39 -11.21 -4.23
C ALA A 40 -0.26 -11.49 -2.71
N PRO A 41 0.49 -10.69 -1.94
CA PRO A 41 0.50 -10.72 -0.48
C PRO A 41 -0.88 -10.47 0.11
N ASN A 42 -1.20 -11.10 1.24
CA ASN A 42 -2.40 -10.86 2.03
C ASN A 42 -2.19 -10.00 3.26
N PHE A 43 -3.27 -9.28 3.66
CA PHE A 43 -3.24 -8.37 4.81
C PHE A 43 -2.88 -9.08 6.13
N SER A 44 -2.95 -10.41 6.16
CA SER A 44 -2.60 -11.26 7.31
C SER A 44 -1.16 -11.83 7.26
N GLY A 45 -0.33 -11.45 6.28
CA GLY A 45 1.08 -11.83 6.20
C GLY A 45 1.38 -13.12 5.43
N GLY A 46 0.49 -13.56 4.54
CA GLY A 46 0.68 -14.69 3.60
C GLY A 46 0.57 -14.27 2.13
N LYS A 47 0.28 -15.21 1.24
CA LYS A 47 0.00 -14.97 -0.20
C LYS A 47 -1.36 -15.57 -0.57
N ARG A 48 -2.03 -14.98 -1.54
CA ARG A 48 -3.34 -15.45 -2.06
C ARG A 48 -3.40 -15.31 -3.58
N ALA A 49 -4.41 -15.94 -4.18
CA ALA A 49 -4.82 -15.64 -5.54
C ALA A 49 -5.76 -14.42 -5.55
N VAL A 50 -5.55 -13.52 -6.50
CA VAL A 50 -6.36 -12.31 -6.72
C VAL A 50 -6.83 -12.28 -8.16
N GLY A 51 -8.10 -11.95 -8.35
CA GLY A 51 -8.70 -11.80 -9.67
C GLY A 51 -8.38 -10.46 -10.30
N GLY A 52 -8.48 -10.39 -11.63
CA GLY A 52 -8.37 -9.13 -12.35
C GLY A 52 -8.82 -9.25 -13.79
N SER A 53 -8.89 -8.11 -14.47
CA SER A 53 -9.17 -8.02 -15.91
C SER A 53 -8.03 -7.33 -16.63
N VAL A 54 -7.68 -7.82 -17.82
CA VAL A 54 -6.69 -7.18 -18.70
C VAL A 54 -7.35 -6.85 -20.03
N PHE A 55 -7.26 -5.60 -20.46
CA PHE A 55 -7.82 -5.11 -21.72
C PHE A 55 -6.68 -4.63 -22.62
N VAL A 56 -6.63 -5.19 -23.83
CA VAL A 56 -5.58 -4.91 -24.80
C VAL A 56 -6.19 -4.15 -25.98
N PRO A 57 -5.68 -2.95 -26.34
CA PRO A 57 -6.14 -2.23 -27.52
C PRO A 57 -5.64 -2.90 -28.80
N GLU A 58 -6.09 -2.41 -29.97
CA GLU A 58 -5.47 -2.81 -31.24
C GLU A 58 -3.98 -2.42 -31.23
N PRO A 59 -3.05 -3.33 -31.63
CA PRO A 59 -1.63 -3.04 -31.58
C PRO A 59 -1.27 -1.83 -32.45
N THR A 60 -0.60 -0.84 -31.86
CA THR A 60 -0.02 0.30 -32.59
C THR A 60 1.37 -0.02 -33.17
N GLY A 61 1.87 -1.26 -32.93
CA GLY A 61 3.22 -1.72 -33.24
C GLY A 61 4.14 -1.64 -32.02
N GLY A 62 5.04 -2.62 -31.84
CA GLY A 62 5.93 -2.69 -30.69
C GLY A 62 5.25 -3.14 -29.40
N THR A 63 5.86 -2.79 -28.26
CA THR A 63 5.32 -2.98 -26.91
C THR A 63 4.51 -1.76 -26.46
N ALA A 64 3.54 -1.97 -25.57
CA ALA A 64 2.72 -0.92 -24.98
C ALA A 64 3.06 -0.69 -23.49
N PRO A 65 2.95 0.56 -23.00
CA PRO A 65 2.97 0.82 -21.55
C PRO A 65 1.71 0.23 -20.89
N VAL A 66 1.83 -0.08 -19.59
CA VAL A 66 0.72 -0.63 -18.79
C VAL A 66 0.11 0.47 -17.93
N LEU A 67 -1.21 0.57 -17.95
CA LEU A 67 -2.00 1.25 -16.93
C LEU A 67 -2.51 0.20 -15.96
N THR A 68 -2.12 0.27 -14.69
CA THR A 68 -2.84 -0.46 -13.64
C THR A 68 -3.99 0.40 -13.12
N TRP A 69 -5.18 -0.19 -13.03
CA TRP A 69 -6.42 0.47 -12.63
C TRP A 69 -6.98 -0.10 -11.34
N ALA A 70 -7.18 0.79 -10.38
CA ALA A 70 -7.78 0.53 -9.09
C ALA A 70 -9.21 1.09 -9.06
N HIS A 71 -10.22 0.22 -9.01
CA HIS A 71 -11.63 0.59 -9.08
C HIS A 71 -12.21 1.17 -7.77
N CYS A 72 -13.37 1.81 -7.86
CA CYS A 72 -14.14 2.31 -6.72
C CYS A 72 -14.83 1.21 -5.90
N THR A 73 -15.42 1.57 -4.76
CA THR A 73 -16.12 0.60 -3.89
C THR A 73 -17.31 -0.08 -4.59
N VAL A 74 -17.22 -1.40 -4.80
CA VAL A 74 -18.29 -2.24 -5.40
C VAL A 74 -19.07 -3.05 -4.34
N GLY A 75 -18.57 -3.06 -3.11
CA GLY A 75 -19.02 -3.90 -1.99
C GLY A 75 -17.81 -4.63 -1.40
N LEU A 76 -18.03 -5.46 -0.38
CA LEU A 76 -16.95 -6.15 0.35
C LEU A 76 -16.94 -7.67 0.13
N ASN A 77 -17.70 -8.16 -0.85
CA ASN A 77 -18.04 -9.57 -0.98
C ASN A 77 -17.56 -10.19 -2.30
N GLU A 78 -17.48 -11.52 -2.29
CA GLU A 78 -16.95 -12.34 -3.37
C GLU A 78 -17.66 -12.19 -4.73
N ARG A 79 -18.94 -11.80 -4.75
CA ARG A 79 -19.77 -11.80 -5.97
C ARG A 79 -19.67 -10.52 -6.78
N ASN A 80 -19.14 -9.45 -6.19
CA ASN A 80 -19.10 -8.13 -6.81
C ASN A 80 -17.75 -7.76 -7.44
N ALA A 81 -16.81 -8.71 -7.51
CA ALA A 81 -15.52 -8.51 -8.18
C ALA A 81 -15.70 -7.98 -9.62
N PRO A 82 -15.05 -6.86 -10.00
CA PRO A 82 -15.19 -6.29 -11.34
C PRO A 82 -14.89 -7.26 -12.49
N SER A 83 -13.97 -8.21 -12.32
CA SER A 83 -13.69 -9.23 -13.34
C SER A 83 -14.84 -10.21 -13.58
N ARG A 84 -15.82 -10.26 -12.68
CA ARG A 84 -17.01 -11.12 -12.76
C ARG A 84 -18.24 -10.36 -13.24
N VAL A 85 -18.46 -9.15 -12.72
CA VAL A 85 -19.70 -8.39 -12.97
C VAL A 85 -19.49 -7.15 -13.84
N GLY A 86 -18.24 -6.74 -14.06
CA GLY A 86 -17.85 -5.54 -14.80
C GLY A 86 -17.62 -4.33 -13.89
N LEU A 87 -16.77 -3.42 -14.36
CA LEU A 87 -16.62 -2.07 -13.82
C LEU A 87 -17.89 -1.24 -14.07
N ILE A 88 -18.10 -0.18 -13.28
CA ILE A 88 -19.23 0.73 -13.51
C ILE A 88 -19.09 1.43 -14.88
N PRO A 89 -20.19 1.88 -15.51
CA PRO A 89 -20.14 2.48 -16.84
C PRO A 89 -19.16 3.65 -16.97
N GLU A 90 -19.04 4.49 -15.95
CA GLU A 90 -18.19 5.67 -15.96
C GLU A 90 -16.70 5.32 -15.87
N GLU A 91 -16.33 4.30 -15.08
CA GLU A 91 -14.96 3.76 -15.08
C GLU A 91 -14.61 3.10 -16.41
N ARG A 92 -15.53 2.33 -17.00
CA ARG A 92 -15.32 1.75 -18.34
C ARG A 92 -15.11 2.84 -19.39
N ALA A 93 -15.92 3.91 -19.35
CA ALA A 93 -15.76 5.04 -20.24
C ALA A 93 -14.42 5.74 -20.03
N HIS A 94 -13.99 5.89 -18.77
CA HIS A 94 -12.65 6.40 -18.42
C HIS A 94 -11.53 5.54 -19.02
N LEU A 95 -11.59 4.22 -18.86
CA LEU A 95 -10.60 3.28 -19.37
C LEU A 95 -10.55 3.22 -20.91
N ALA A 96 -11.66 3.49 -21.59
CA ALA A 96 -11.68 3.60 -23.06
C ALA A 96 -10.71 4.69 -23.58
N HIS A 97 -10.51 5.77 -22.82
CA HIS A 97 -9.53 6.81 -23.18
C HIS A 97 -8.08 6.30 -23.09
N TRP A 98 -7.77 5.46 -22.12
CA TRP A 98 -6.44 4.88 -21.95
C TRP A 98 -6.10 3.86 -23.03
N LEU A 99 -7.07 3.02 -23.39
CA LEU A 99 -6.95 2.11 -24.53
C LEU A 99 -6.75 2.89 -25.84
N ALA A 100 -7.51 3.96 -26.05
CA ALA A 100 -7.33 4.84 -27.21
C ALA A 100 -5.97 5.58 -27.22
N ALA A 101 -5.38 5.79 -26.05
CA ALA A 101 -4.02 6.34 -25.89
C ALA A 101 -2.91 5.27 -26.06
N GLY A 102 -3.27 4.01 -26.32
CA GLY A 102 -2.32 2.93 -26.61
C GLY A 102 -1.80 2.18 -25.39
N PHE A 103 -2.43 2.35 -24.22
CA PHE A 103 -2.07 1.59 -23.01
C PHE A 103 -2.76 0.23 -22.99
N VAL A 104 -2.06 -0.79 -22.51
CA VAL A 104 -2.70 -2.01 -21.98
C VAL A 104 -3.22 -1.69 -20.59
N VAL A 105 -4.48 -2.04 -20.31
CA VAL A 105 -5.12 -1.75 -19.01
C VAL A 105 -5.24 -3.02 -18.20
N ALA A 106 -4.65 -3.04 -17.01
CA ALA A 106 -4.75 -4.12 -16.02
C ALA A 106 -5.57 -3.63 -14.83
N ALA A 107 -6.77 -4.16 -14.60
CA ALA A 107 -7.66 -3.77 -13.51
C ALA A 107 -7.76 -4.90 -12.49
N THR A 108 -7.28 -4.68 -11.27
CA THR A 108 -7.34 -5.67 -10.19
C THR A 108 -8.73 -5.71 -9.54
N ASP A 109 -9.15 -6.87 -9.01
CA ASP A 109 -10.36 -7.00 -8.20
C ASP A 109 -10.15 -6.63 -6.72
N TYR A 110 -8.90 -6.62 -6.23
CA TYR A 110 -8.51 -6.60 -4.81
C TYR A 110 -8.74 -7.89 -4.01
N GLU A 111 -8.02 -8.00 -2.89
CA GLU A 111 -8.22 -9.00 -1.84
C GLU A 111 -9.69 -9.17 -1.43
N GLY A 112 -10.15 -10.42 -1.32
CA GLY A 112 -11.48 -10.75 -0.80
C GLY A 112 -12.64 -10.40 -1.75
N LEU A 113 -12.35 -9.78 -2.88
CA LEU A 113 -13.28 -9.66 -4.00
C LEU A 113 -12.99 -10.81 -4.96
N GLY A 114 -14.04 -11.59 -5.24
CA GLY A 114 -13.90 -12.82 -6.04
C GLY A 114 -13.58 -14.06 -5.21
N THR A 115 -13.19 -13.92 -3.94
CA THR A 115 -12.84 -15.03 -3.06
C THR A 115 -13.61 -14.97 -1.75
N THR A 116 -13.54 -16.03 -0.93
CA THR A 116 -14.32 -16.14 0.31
C THR A 116 -13.71 -15.36 1.48
N GLU A 117 -12.45 -14.95 1.37
CA GLU A 117 -11.78 -14.09 2.34
C GLU A 117 -12.44 -12.71 2.41
N PRO A 118 -12.44 -12.05 3.58
CA PRO A 118 -13.01 -10.72 3.70
C PRO A 118 -12.13 -9.68 2.98
N HIS A 119 -12.77 -8.74 2.28
CA HIS A 119 -12.07 -7.59 1.70
C HIS A 119 -11.67 -6.58 2.80
N PRO A 120 -10.37 -6.28 3.00
CA PRO A 120 -9.89 -5.32 4.00
C PRO A 120 -10.09 -3.89 3.49
N TYR A 121 -11.33 -3.41 3.48
CA TYR A 121 -11.69 -2.09 2.94
C TYR A 121 -10.92 -0.94 3.62
N LEU A 122 -10.33 -0.07 2.78
CA LEU A 122 -9.40 1.01 3.15
C LEU A 122 -8.07 0.55 3.77
N ASP A 123 -7.72 -0.73 3.67
CA ASP A 123 -6.32 -1.15 3.86
C ASP A 123 -5.52 -0.80 2.60
N GLY A 124 -4.88 0.37 2.65
CA GLY A 124 -4.16 0.92 1.50
C GLY A 124 -2.97 0.07 1.06
N GLU A 125 -2.33 -0.65 1.98
CA GLU A 125 -1.17 -1.51 1.66
C GLU A 125 -1.62 -2.76 0.94
N ALA A 126 -2.67 -3.43 1.43
CA ALA A 126 -3.23 -4.60 0.76
C ALA A 126 -3.69 -4.27 -0.66
N ILE A 127 -4.32 -3.09 -0.85
CA ILE A 127 -4.73 -2.61 -2.17
C ILE A 127 -3.51 -2.27 -3.04
N ALA A 128 -2.46 -1.68 -2.47
CA ALA A 128 -1.25 -1.33 -3.21
C ALA A 128 -0.53 -2.54 -3.78
N ASP A 129 -0.38 -3.59 -2.96
CA ASP A 129 0.17 -4.87 -3.40
C ASP A 129 -0.60 -5.42 -4.61
N ASP A 130 -1.94 -5.41 -4.55
CA ASP A 130 -2.81 -5.85 -5.64
C ASP A 130 -2.64 -5.02 -6.92
N ILE A 131 -2.53 -3.69 -6.78
CA ILE A 131 -2.33 -2.75 -7.89
C ILE A 131 -1.00 -2.99 -8.61
N ILE A 132 0.06 -3.33 -7.86
CA ILE A 132 1.41 -3.50 -8.41
C ILE A 132 1.57 -4.90 -9.00
N ASP A 133 1.16 -5.95 -8.28
CA ASP A 133 1.38 -7.33 -8.69
C ASP A 133 0.56 -7.75 -9.92
N ILE A 134 -0.59 -7.10 -10.18
CA ILE A 134 -1.30 -7.37 -11.44
C ILE A 134 -0.47 -6.95 -12.66
N VAL A 135 0.38 -5.92 -12.55
CA VAL A 135 1.27 -5.49 -13.65
C VAL A 135 2.33 -6.57 -13.93
N ARG A 136 2.95 -7.12 -12.88
CA ARG A 136 3.87 -8.27 -13.01
C ARG A 136 3.19 -9.46 -13.69
N ALA A 137 1.94 -9.75 -13.31
CA ALA A 137 1.18 -10.83 -13.93
C ALA A 137 0.92 -10.58 -15.42
N VAL A 138 0.72 -9.31 -15.83
CA VAL A 138 0.61 -8.94 -17.26
C VAL A 138 1.91 -9.22 -18.02
N HIS A 139 3.08 -9.05 -17.41
CA HIS A 139 4.37 -9.39 -18.05
C HIS A 139 4.57 -10.89 -18.28
N GLU A 140 3.82 -11.75 -17.60
CA GLU A 140 3.80 -13.21 -17.84
C GLU A 140 2.76 -13.63 -18.90
N MET A 141 1.91 -12.72 -19.36
CA MET A 141 0.93 -12.98 -20.43
C MET A 141 1.56 -12.89 -21.82
N ASP A 142 0.92 -13.51 -22.82
CA ASP A 142 1.25 -13.32 -24.25
C ASP A 142 0.66 -12.00 -24.77
N VAL A 143 1.06 -10.88 -24.16
CA VAL A 143 0.66 -9.51 -24.51
C VAL A 143 1.93 -8.67 -24.66
N ALA A 144 2.03 -7.89 -25.75
CA ALA A 144 3.20 -7.06 -26.00
C ALA A 144 3.21 -5.80 -25.13
N VAL A 145 3.77 -5.90 -23.92
CA VAL A 145 3.95 -4.79 -22.97
C VAL A 145 5.43 -4.52 -22.69
N ASP A 146 5.75 -3.28 -22.27
CA ASP A 146 7.05 -2.93 -21.70
C ASP A 146 6.92 -2.57 -20.21
N ASN A 147 8.01 -2.15 -19.56
CA ASN A 147 8.05 -1.93 -18.12
C ASN A 147 7.42 -0.59 -17.70
N ARG A 148 7.13 0.31 -18.65
CA ARG A 148 6.56 1.62 -18.32
C ARG A 148 5.16 1.45 -17.78
N THR A 149 4.97 1.94 -16.57
CA THR A 149 3.76 1.72 -15.79
C THR A 149 3.19 3.06 -15.33
N VAL A 150 1.87 3.21 -15.46
CA VAL A 150 1.10 4.28 -14.84
C VAL A 150 0.13 3.65 -13.87
N ILE A 151 0.10 4.15 -12.64
CA ILE A 151 -0.90 3.76 -11.65
C ILE A 151 -2.08 4.71 -11.76
N ALA A 152 -3.30 4.19 -11.79
CA ALA A 152 -4.50 5.02 -11.74
C ALA A 152 -5.58 4.40 -10.86
N GLY A 153 -6.37 5.24 -10.18
CA GLY A 153 -7.50 4.74 -9.42
C GLY A 153 -8.54 5.78 -9.09
N PHE A 154 -9.76 5.31 -8.78
CA PHE A 154 -10.90 6.15 -8.45
C PHE A 154 -11.52 5.81 -7.09
N SER A 155 -11.89 6.84 -6.31
CA SER A 155 -12.52 6.68 -5.00
C SER A 155 -11.66 5.79 -4.10
N GLN A 156 -12.16 4.66 -3.59
CA GLN A 156 -11.33 3.65 -2.90
C GLN A 156 -10.04 3.31 -3.65
N GLY A 157 -10.10 3.06 -4.96
CA GLY A 157 -8.90 2.81 -5.76
C GLY A 157 -8.02 4.04 -5.92
N GLY A 158 -8.58 5.25 -5.83
CA GLY A 158 -7.81 6.48 -5.77
C GLY A 158 -6.98 6.54 -4.47
N HIS A 159 -7.57 6.14 -3.35
CA HIS A 159 -6.85 5.98 -2.08
C HIS A 159 -5.75 4.92 -2.19
N GLY A 160 -6.07 3.73 -2.70
CA GLY A 160 -5.08 2.67 -2.93
C GLY A 160 -3.96 3.07 -3.89
N SER A 161 -4.26 3.87 -4.93
CA SER A 161 -3.26 4.35 -5.89
C SER A 161 -2.18 5.22 -5.23
N LEU A 162 -2.51 5.96 -4.18
CA LEU A 162 -1.53 6.75 -3.43
C LEU A 162 -0.62 5.83 -2.60
N PHE A 163 -1.15 4.80 -1.96
CA PHE A 163 -0.30 3.80 -1.30
C PHE A 163 0.61 3.07 -2.30
N ALA A 164 0.06 2.66 -3.46
CA ALA A 164 0.83 2.04 -4.52
C ALA A 164 1.93 2.97 -5.04
N ALA A 165 1.66 4.28 -5.18
CA ALA A 165 2.66 5.26 -5.56
C ALA A 165 3.82 5.36 -4.55
N ALA A 166 3.54 5.25 -3.25
CA ALA A 166 4.57 5.30 -2.21
C ALA A 166 5.42 4.02 -2.16
N LEU A 167 4.89 2.88 -2.62
CA LEU A 167 5.52 1.56 -2.47
C LEU A 167 6.16 1.03 -3.75
N CYS A 168 5.63 1.38 -4.93
CA CYS A 168 5.92 0.70 -6.19
C CYS A 168 7.41 0.63 -6.53
N THR A 169 8.16 1.74 -6.42
CA THR A 169 9.58 1.77 -6.82
C THR A 169 10.43 0.84 -5.97
N ALA A 170 10.16 0.76 -4.65
CA ALA A 170 10.88 -0.13 -3.75
C ALA A 170 10.38 -1.58 -3.84
N TYR A 171 9.07 -1.78 -4.00
CA TYR A 171 8.43 -3.10 -4.02
C TYR A 171 8.61 -3.85 -5.34
N ALA A 172 8.62 -3.10 -6.46
CA ALA A 172 8.74 -3.60 -7.82
C ALA A 172 9.73 -2.76 -8.66
N PRO A 173 11.03 -2.76 -8.32
CA PRO A 173 12.05 -1.92 -8.96
C PRO A 173 12.28 -2.22 -10.44
N GLU A 174 11.82 -3.38 -10.93
CA GLU A 174 11.82 -3.76 -12.33
C GLU A 174 10.78 -2.99 -13.17
N LEU A 175 9.73 -2.45 -12.55
CA LEU A 175 8.73 -1.62 -13.20
C LEU A 175 9.23 -0.18 -13.29
N ASP A 176 9.06 0.44 -14.46
CA ASP A 176 9.35 1.85 -14.65
C ASP A 176 8.09 2.67 -14.37
N LEU A 177 7.86 3.02 -13.11
CA LEU A 177 6.74 3.87 -12.71
C LEU A 177 6.93 5.28 -13.28
N LEU A 178 6.06 5.67 -14.20
CA LEU A 178 6.08 6.99 -14.81
C LEU A 178 5.40 8.05 -13.92
N GLY A 179 4.31 7.67 -13.25
CA GLY A 179 3.52 8.53 -12.38
C GLY A 179 2.18 7.91 -11.99
N THR A 180 1.46 8.62 -11.12
CA THR A 180 0.19 8.14 -10.55
C THR A 180 -0.96 9.12 -10.76
N VAL A 181 -2.12 8.61 -11.16
CA VAL A 181 -3.39 9.33 -11.34
C VAL A 181 -4.36 8.92 -10.22
N SER A 182 -4.54 9.79 -9.22
CA SER A 182 -5.48 9.56 -8.12
C SER A 182 -6.73 10.42 -8.28
N LEU A 183 -7.88 9.76 -8.47
CA LEU A 183 -9.16 10.41 -8.75
C LEU A 183 -10.08 10.33 -7.54
N ALA A 184 -10.40 11.48 -6.94
CA ALA A 184 -11.23 11.61 -5.75
C ALA A 184 -10.92 10.61 -4.62
N PRO A 185 -9.65 10.49 -4.19
CA PRO A 185 -9.28 9.56 -3.13
C PRO A 185 -9.91 9.96 -1.78
N PRO A 186 -10.58 9.06 -1.04
CA PRO A 186 -10.99 9.33 0.33
C PRO A 186 -9.75 9.41 1.23
N ILE A 187 -9.23 10.61 1.42
CA ILE A 187 -8.17 10.94 2.39
C ILE A 187 -8.74 11.85 3.47
N ARG A 188 -8.13 11.84 4.66
CA ARG A 188 -8.63 12.61 5.82
C ARG A 188 -10.12 12.35 6.06
N PHE A 189 -10.50 11.08 6.01
CA PHE A 189 -11.87 10.66 5.82
C PHE A 189 -12.77 10.86 7.06
N LEU A 190 -12.18 11.28 8.18
CA LEU A 190 -12.91 11.62 9.40
C LEU A 190 -13.86 12.82 9.22
N ASP A 191 -13.51 13.78 8.35
CA ASP A 191 -14.37 14.94 8.05
C ASP A 191 -15.68 14.51 7.38
N PHE A 192 -15.58 13.58 6.42
CA PHE A 192 -16.74 12.93 5.81
C PHE A 192 -17.60 12.24 6.87
N VAL A 193 -16.99 11.42 7.74
CA VAL A 193 -17.75 10.71 8.76
C VAL A 193 -18.45 11.69 9.70
N ARG A 194 -17.78 12.76 10.13
CA ARG A 194 -18.37 13.80 10.97
C ARG A 194 -19.57 14.44 10.28
N GLN A 195 -19.41 14.87 9.03
CA GLN A 195 -20.48 15.49 8.24
C GLN A 195 -21.73 14.60 8.14
N PHE A 196 -21.56 13.30 7.93
CA PHE A 196 -22.68 12.39 7.71
C PHE A 196 -23.24 11.73 8.97
N THR A 197 -22.62 11.95 10.14
CA THR A 197 -23.04 11.31 11.39
C THR A 197 -23.29 12.28 12.55
N GLU A 198 -23.11 13.59 12.37
CA GLU A 198 -23.37 14.59 13.42
C GLU A 198 -24.87 14.74 13.71
N ASP A 199 -25.72 14.79 12.69
CA ASP A 199 -27.18 14.84 12.84
C ASP A 199 -27.75 13.42 12.99
N GLY A 200 -28.36 13.14 14.16
CA GLY A 200 -29.00 11.88 14.48
C GLY A 200 -30.22 11.54 13.62
N ALA A 201 -30.90 12.55 13.06
CA ALA A 201 -32.07 12.39 12.20
C ALA A 201 -31.71 12.16 10.73
N GLN A 202 -30.48 12.46 10.33
CA GLN A 202 -29.98 12.21 8.98
C GLN A 202 -29.96 10.70 8.69
N SER A 203 -30.21 10.34 7.43
CA SER A 203 -30.14 8.95 6.98
C SER A 203 -28.70 8.44 7.03
N VAL A 204 -28.54 7.16 7.40
CA VAL A 204 -27.22 6.50 7.36
C VAL A 204 -26.66 6.59 5.95
N HIS A 205 -25.42 7.04 5.81
CA HIS A 205 -24.70 6.96 4.54
C HIS A 205 -24.06 5.58 4.40
N ALA A 206 -24.22 4.90 3.25
CA ALA A 206 -23.77 3.52 3.04
C ALA A 206 -22.27 3.29 3.32
N LEU A 207 -21.43 4.28 3.05
CA LEU A 207 -20.00 4.22 3.38
C LEU A 207 -19.70 4.06 4.88
N ILE A 208 -20.55 4.50 5.80
CA ILE A 208 -20.29 4.38 7.24
C ILE A 208 -20.25 2.91 7.71
N PRO A 209 -21.27 2.07 7.47
CA PRO A 209 -21.17 0.65 7.79
C PRO A 209 -20.08 -0.07 6.99
N THR A 210 -19.78 0.33 5.75
CA THR A 210 -18.66 -0.22 4.97
C THR A 210 -17.31 0.06 5.63
N ILE A 211 -17.06 1.29 6.09
CA ILE A 211 -15.84 1.65 6.83
C ILE A 211 -15.74 0.82 8.11
N LEU A 212 -16.82 0.73 8.89
CA LEU A 212 -16.82 -0.05 10.14
C LEU A 212 -16.50 -1.53 9.91
N ALA A 213 -17.05 -2.12 8.84
CA ALA A 213 -16.75 -3.50 8.44
C ALA A 213 -15.28 -3.67 8.04
N GLY A 214 -14.74 -2.78 7.19
CA GLY A 214 -13.34 -2.79 6.78
C GLY A 214 -12.37 -2.67 7.95
N LEU A 215 -12.62 -1.70 8.84
CA LEU A 215 -11.83 -1.51 10.04
C LEU A 215 -11.86 -2.75 10.95
N HIS A 216 -13.00 -3.41 11.10
CA HIS A 216 -13.10 -4.65 11.88
C HIS A 216 -12.33 -5.81 11.23
N THR A 217 -12.35 -5.93 9.89
CA THR A 217 -11.56 -6.93 9.17
C THR A 217 -10.08 -6.80 9.50
N ARG A 218 -9.57 -5.56 9.52
CA ARG A 218 -8.15 -5.30 9.76
C ARG A 218 -7.76 -5.28 11.23
N ARG A 219 -8.70 -4.90 12.10
CA ARG A 219 -8.57 -4.79 13.55
C ARG A 219 -9.67 -5.60 14.23
N PRO A 220 -9.51 -6.92 14.38
CA PRO A 220 -10.51 -7.74 15.05
C PRO A 220 -10.79 -7.30 16.50
N GLU A 221 -9.86 -6.61 17.14
CA GLU A 221 -10.02 -5.99 18.46
C GLU A 221 -10.92 -4.74 18.45
N PHE A 222 -11.07 -4.08 17.28
CA PHE A 222 -12.08 -3.06 17.07
C PHE A 222 -13.42 -3.76 16.80
N VAL A 223 -14.32 -3.74 17.78
CA VAL A 223 -15.63 -4.40 17.69
C VAL A 223 -16.72 -3.32 17.55
N PRO A 224 -17.16 -2.96 16.32
CA PRO A 224 -18.18 -1.93 16.11
C PRO A 224 -19.45 -2.17 16.92
N ALA A 225 -19.86 -3.43 17.05
CA ALA A 225 -21.10 -3.83 17.71
C ALA A 225 -21.21 -3.35 19.17
N ASP A 226 -20.09 -3.12 19.86
CA ASP A 226 -20.08 -2.60 21.24
C ASP A 226 -20.64 -1.17 21.34
N ARG A 227 -20.66 -0.42 20.23
CA ARG A 227 -21.09 0.98 20.18
C ARG A 227 -22.40 1.21 19.43
N LEU A 228 -22.85 0.22 18.63
CA LEU A 228 -24.00 0.33 17.74
C LEU A 228 -25.29 -0.21 18.37
N THR A 229 -26.43 0.18 17.81
CA THR A 229 -27.68 -0.55 18.06
C THR A 229 -27.68 -1.86 17.27
N PRO A 230 -28.58 -2.82 17.55
CA PRO A 230 -28.76 -4.00 16.71
C PRO A 230 -28.99 -3.65 15.23
N ALA A 231 -29.74 -2.59 14.95
CA ALA A 231 -29.98 -2.13 13.57
C ALA A 231 -28.71 -1.60 12.90
N GLY A 232 -27.80 -0.97 13.65
CA GLY A 232 -26.50 -0.56 13.12
C GLY A 232 -25.56 -1.74 12.90
N ALA A 233 -25.52 -2.68 13.85
CA ALA A 233 -24.74 -3.92 13.70
C ALA A 233 -25.20 -4.72 12.48
N ASP A 234 -26.51 -4.82 12.23
CA ASP A 234 -27.08 -5.46 11.04
C ASP A 234 -26.63 -4.79 9.73
N LEU A 235 -26.44 -3.47 9.72
CA LEU A 235 -25.94 -2.75 8.53
C LEU A 235 -24.45 -3.02 8.28
N VAL A 236 -23.63 -3.03 9.34
CA VAL A 236 -22.20 -3.38 9.25
C VAL A 236 -22.04 -4.82 8.74
N ASP A 237 -22.81 -5.74 9.30
CA ASP A 237 -22.85 -7.14 8.89
C ASP A 237 -23.35 -7.29 7.43
N ALA A 238 -24.38 -6.54 7.04
CA ALA A 238 -24.87 -6.52 5.66
C ALA A 238 -23.81 -6.02 4.66
N ALA A 239 -22.99 -5.03 5.03
CA ALA A 239 -21.93 -4.50 4.17
C ALA A 239 -20.93 -5.58 3.70
N THR A 240 -20.75 -6.65 4.48
CA THR A 240 -19.90 -7.79 4.14
C THR A 240 -20.51 -8.76 3.12
N ARG A 241 -21.81 -8.63 2.80
CA ARG A 241 -22.56 -9.60 1.99
C ARG A 241 -23.27 -9.04 0.77
N VAL A 242 -23.53 -7.74 0.75
CA VAL A 242 -24.33 -7.10 -0.30
C VAL A 242 -23.49 -6.10 -1.10
N SER A 243 -23.97 -5.73 -2.29
CA SER A 243 -23.39 -4.65 -3.09
C SER A 243 -23.58 -3.29 -2.45
N MET A 244 -22.77 -2.31 -2.84
CA MET A 244 -22.95 -0.93 -2.37
C MET A 244 -24.34 -0.39 -2.70
N GLN A 245 -24.93 -0.76 -3.83
CA GLN A 245 -26.30 -0.37 -4.20
C GLN A 245 -27.35 -0.98 -3.27
N GLU A 246 -27.23 -2.27 -2.96
CA GLU A 246 -28.13 -2.96 -2.02
C GLU A 246 -27.98 -2.38 -0.60
N LEU A 247 -26.75 -2.09 -0.16
CA LEU A 247 -26.48 -1.48 1.13
C LEU A 247 -27.07 -0.07 1.23
N ASP A 248 -26.92 0.76 0.19
CA ASP A 248 -27.50 2.10 0.13
C ASP A 248 -29.03 2.08 0.25
N ALA A 249 -29.68 1.13 -0.42
CA ALA A 249 -31.12 0.91 -0.29
C ALA A 249 -31.52 0.50 1.15
N MET A 250 -30.69 -0.30 1.83
CA MET A 250 -30.91 -0.64 3.24
C MET A 250 -30.68 0.57 4.17
N CYS A 251 -29.73 1.44 3.86
CA CYS A 251 -29.41 2.62 4.66
C CYS A 251 -30.45 3.74 4.53
N SER A 252 -31.01 3.96 3.32
CA SER A 252 -31.91 5.08 2.97
C SER A 252 -33.16 5.27 3.83
N GLY A 253 -33.56 4.29 4.64
CA GLY A 253 -34.70 4.36 5.55
C GLY A 253 -34.35 4.35 7.04
N ARG A 254 -33.07 4.38 7.40
CA ARG A 254 -32.58 4.30 8.78
C ARG A 254 -31.84 5.57 9.13
N THR A 255 -32.16 6.13 10.30
CA THR A 255 -31.46 7.31 10.80
C THR A 255 -30.18 6.93 11.54
N ASN A 256 -29.25 7.88 11.64
CA ASN A 256 -28.02 7.72 12.42
C ASN A 256 -28.30 7.33 13.89
N ASP A 257 -29.33 7.92 14.51
CA ASP A 257 -29.76 7.58 15.87
C ASP A 257 -30.26 6.13 15.97
N ALA A 258 -31.06 5.69 14.99
CA ALA A 258 -31.60 4.34 14.97
C ALA A 258 -30.49 3.29 14.79
N ALA A 259 -29.42 3.62 14.07
CA ALA A 259 -28.24 2.77 13.89
C ALA A 259 -27.21 2.90 15.03
N GLY A 260 -27.31 3.93 15.89
CA GLY A 260 -26.34 4.19 16.94
C GLY A 260 -25.01 4.76 16.45
N ILE A 261 -24.97 5.35 15.25
CA ILE A 261 -23.76 5.94 14.66
C ILE A 261 -23.66 7.46 14.87
N THR A 262 -24.65 8.09 15.49
CA THR A 262 -24.62 9.53 15.77
C THR A 262 -23.38 9.91 16.57
N GLY A 263 -22.58 10.84 16.02
CA GLY A 263 -21.34 11.31 16.62
C GLY A 263 -20.20 10.27 16.65
N ILE A 264 -20.25 9.22 15.83
CA ILE A 264 -19.22 8.16 15.82
C ILE A 264 -17.81 8.69 15.53
N ALA A 265 -17.69 9.81 14.80
CA ALA A 265 -16.41 10.50 14.58
C ALA A 265 -15.71 10.95 15.88
N SER A 266 -16.44 11.07 17.00
CA SER A 266 -15.87 11.41 18.32
C SER A 266 -15.53 10.17 19.16
N TRP A 267 -15.86 8.96 18.68
CA TRP A 267 -15.47 7.72 19.33
C TRP A 267 -14.00 7.44 19.02
N ARG A 268 -13.13 7.70 20.00
CA ARG A 268 -11.68 7.66 19.84
C ARG A 268 -11.14 6.39 19.15
N PRO A 269 -11.51 5.16 19.56
CA PRO A 269 -11.11 3.93 18.84
C PRO A 269 -11.44 3.95 17.34
N PHE A 270 -12.62 4.46 16.95
CA PHE A 270 -12.98 4.57 15.55
C PHE A 270 -12.17 5.66 14.83
N ALA A 271 -12.03 6.84 15.43
CA ALA A 271 -11.27 7.93 14.85
C ALA A 271 -9.79 7.52 14.62
N GLU A 272 -9.14 6.94 15.64
CA GLU A 272 -7.77 6.43 15.53
C GLU A 272 -7.65 5.32 14.47
N ALA A 273 -8.65 4.43 14.40
CA ALA A 273 -8.65 3.36 13.43
C ALA A 273 -8.83 3.85 11.99
N LEU A 274 -9.69 4.85 11.78
CA LEU A 274 -9.91 5.45 10.47
C LEU A 274 -8.71 6.30 10.03
N GLU A 275 -8.15 7.13 10.91
CA GLU A 275 -7.00 7.97 10.60
C GLU A 275 -5.79 7.16 10.14
N SER A 276 -5.58 5.97 10.70
CA SER A 276 -4.49 5.08 10.28
C SER A 276 -4.62 4.54 8.86
N THR A 277 -5.77 4.71 8.22
CA THR A 277 -5.96 4.32 6.83
C THR A 277 -5.49 5.41 5.87
N SER A 278 -5.08 6.59 6.34
CA SER A 278 -4.71 7.71 5.46
C SER A 278 -3.41 7.41 4.69
N PRO A 279 -3.35 7.73 3.38
CA PRO A 279 -2.10 7.67 2.64
C PRO A 279 -1.02 8.56 3.27
N PRO A 280 0.27 8.23 3.13
CA PRO A 280 1.35 9.03 3.68
C PRO A 280 1.40 10.41 3.00
N GLU A 281 1.48 11.45 3.83
CA GLU A 281 1.71 12.84 3.40
C GLU A 281 3.22 13.12 3.33
N THR A 282 3.93 12.32 2.52
CA THR A 282 5.40 12.33 2.37
C THR A 282 5.81 12.63 0.92
N ARG A 283 7.12 12.58 0.64
CA ARG A 283 7.62 12.61 -0.74
C ARG A 283 7.20 11.33 -1.48
N TYR A 284 6.72 11.51 -2.70
CA TYR A 284 6.59 10.46 -3.71
C TYR A 284 7.70 10.67 -4.75
N ASP A 285 8.36 9.60 -5.14
CA ASP A 285 9.50 9.65 -6.07
C ASP A 285 9.07 9.95 -7.52
N ARG A 286 7.80 9.68 -7.86
CA ARG A 286 7.19 9.95 -9.16
C ARG A 286 6.07 11.00 -9.10
N PRO A 287 5.79 11.71 -10.23
CA PRO A 287 4.75 12.71 -10.28
C PRO A 287 3.33 12.18 -9.95
N ILE A 288 2.54 12.98 -9.24
CA ILE A 288 1.15 12.68 -8.88
C ILE A 288 0.19 13.64 -9.60
N PHE A 289 -0.83 13.07 -10.24
CA PHE A 289 -1.97 13.77 -10.81
C PHE A 289 -3.19 13.52 -9.92
N LEU A 290 -3.70 14.57 -9.27
CA LEU A 290 -4.77 14.47 -8.27
C LEU A 290 -6.02 15.22 -8.72
N CYS A 291 -7.20 14.61 -8.59
CA CYS A 291 -8.47 15.22 -9.00
C CYS A 291 -9.49 15.27 -7.87
N ALA A 292 -10.25 16.37 -7.82
CA ALA A 292 -11.42 16.52 -6.96
C ALA A 292 -12.62 17.09 -7.76
N GLY A 293 -13.83 16.64 -7.43
CA GLY A 293 -15.07 17.32 -7.79
C GLY A 293 -15.44 18.31 -6.69
N GLY A 294 -15.91 19.51 -7.02
CA GLY A 294 -16.32 20.50 -6.01
C GLY A 294 -17.72 20.27 -5.44
N ALA A 295 -18.53 19.38 -6.04
CA ALA A 295 -19.76 18.86 -5.43
C ALA A 295 -19.57 17.46 -4.84
N ASP A 296 -18.34 16.96 -4.78
CA ASP A 296 -17.99 15.67 -4.21
C ASP A 296 -18.11 15.70 -2.67
N PRO A 297 -18.98 14.88 -2.06
CA PRO A 297 -19.11 14.84 -0.62
C PRO A 297 -18.01 14.01 0.06
N VAL A 298 -17.30 13.15 -0.67
CA VAL A 298 -16.31 12.19 -0.18
C VAL A 298 -14.92 12.83 -0.13
N PHE A 299 -14.51 13.49 -1.21
CA PHE A 299 -13.21 14.14 -1.34
C PHE A 299 -13.35 15.55 -1.89
N THR A 300 -13.19 16.52 -0.99
CA THR A 300 -13.38 17.93 -1.32
C THR A 300 -12.13 18.54 -1.95
N PRO A 301 -12.27 19.59 -2.78
CA PRO A 301 -11.11 20.30 -3.30
C PRO A 301 -10.25 20.98 -2.22
N ALA A 302 -10.81 21.26 -1.04
CA ALA A 302 -10.04 21.75 0.10
C ALA A 302 -9.06 20.69 0.63
N GLN A 303 -9.52 19.45 0.81
CA GLN A 303 -8.66 18.33 1.17
C GLN A 303 -7.59 18.08 0.10
N GLY A 304 -7.97 18.10 -1.18
CA GLY A 304 -7.02 17.89 -2.27
C GLY A 304 -5.93 18.96 -2.38
N ARG A 305 -6.26 20.23 -2.15
CA ARG A 305 -5.25 21.32 -2.08
C ARG A 305 -4.30 21.13 -0.90
N ALA A 306 -4.83 20.85 0.29
CA ALA A 306 -4.01 20.67 1.48
C ALA A 306 -3.02 19.50 1.33
N PHE A 307 -3.50 18.34 0.86
CA PHE A 307 -2.64 17.20 0.57
C PHE A 307 -1.59 17.51 -0.50
N SER A 308 -2.00 18.18 -1.59
CA SER A 308 -1.09 18.60 -2.67
C SER A 308 0.03 19.51 -2.17
N ASP A 309 -0.29 20.48 -1.31
CA ASP A 309 0.69 21.43 -0.75
C ASP A 309 1.71 20.71 0.16
N GLU A 310 1.26 19.73 0.95
CA GLU A 310 2.12 18.95 1.84
C GLU A 310 3.11 18.07 1.07
N ILE A 311 2.61 17.28 0.11
CA ILE A 311 3.48 16.38 -0.66
C ILE A 311 4.40 17.14 -1.62
N ALA A 312 3.96 18.32 -2.11
CA ALA A 312 4.83 19.22 -2.87
C ALA A 312 5.92 19.85 -2.01
N THR A 313 5.61 20.20 -0.75
CA THR A 313 6.61 20.67 0.22
C THR A 313 7.64 19.58 0.52
N ALA A 314 7.23 18.31 0.53
CA ALA A 314 8.12 17.16 0.64
C ALA A 314 8.93 16.86 -0.64
N GLY A 315 8.70 17.58 -1.74
CA GLY A 315 9.46 17.43 -2.99
C GLY A 315 8.79 16.62 -4.09
N THR A 316 7.51 16.28 -3.95
CA THR A 316 6.72 15.59 -4.99
C THR A 316 6.29 16.56 -6.09
N ALA A 317 6.44 16.16 -7.35
CA ALA A 317 5.83 16.88 -8.46
C ALA A 317 4.31 16.59 -8.51
N VAL A 318 3.48 17.56 -8.14
CA VAL A 318 2.02 17.39 -8.07
C VAL A 318 1.29 18.23 -9.11
N THR A 319 0.28 17.65 -9.76
CA THR A 319 -0.68 18.35 -10.62
C THR A 319 -2.09 18.15 -10.06
N PHE A 320 -2.65 19.20 -9.45
CA PHE A 320 -4.00 19.15 -8.87
C PHE A 320 -5.05 19.75 -9.82
N HIS A 321 -6.17 19.03 -10.00
CA HIS A 321 -7.31 19.47 -10.78
C HIS A 321 -8.60 19.50 -9.93
N ASP A 322 -9.15 20.70 -9.81
CA ASP A 322 -10.50 20.93 -9.29
C ASP A 322 -11.48 21.03 -10.47
N PHE A 323 -12.48 20.15 -10.50
CA PHE A 323 -13.49 20.11 -11.56
C PHE A 323 -14.76 20.92 -11.24
N GLY A 324 -14.76 21.75 -10.19
CA GLY A 324 -15.84 22.68 -9.93
C GLY A 324 -17.14 21.96 -9.59
N THR A 325 -18.21 22.14 -10.34
CA THR A 325 -19.55 21.66 -9.94
C THR A 325 -19.78 20.15 -10.12
N LEU A 326 -18.78 19.38 -10.55
CA LEU A 326 -18.93 17.94 -10.74
C LEU A 326 -18.98 17.22 -9.39
N ASP A 327 -19.84 16.20 -9.34
CA ASP A 327 -19.95 15.29 -8.20
C ASP A 327 -18.85 14.21 -8.25
N HIS A 328 -18.90 13.28 -7.29
CA HIS A 328 -17.89 12.24 -7.09
C HIS A 328 -17.63 11.41 -8.36
N VAL A 329 -18.68 11.04 -9.11
CA VAL A 329 -18.55 10.16 -10.29
C VAL A 329 -18.38 10.98 -11.57
N GLY A 330 -19.05 12.14 -11.66
CA GLY A 330 -19.07 13.00 -12.84
C GLY A 330 -17.70 13.55 -13.23
N LEU A 331 -16.71 13.56 -12.32
CA LEU A 331 -15.35 13.97 -12.61
C LEU A 331 -14.57 12.97 -13.50
N LEU A 332 -14.98 11.70 -13.59
CA LEU A 332 -14.23 10.64 -14.27
C LEU A 332 -13.99 10.92 -15.76
N GLU A 333 -15.02 11.34 -16.48
CA GLU A 333 -14.94 11.61 -17.93
C GLU A 333 -13.97 12.78 -18.26
N PRO A 334 -14.09 13.97 -17.63
CA PRO A 334 -13.17 15.06 -17.92
C PRO A 334 -11.78 14.81 -17.35
N ALA A 335 -11.66 14.04 -16.25
CA ALA A 335 -10.37 13.58 -15.74
C ALA A 335 -9.67 12.64 -16.73
N ALA A 336 -10.39 11.71 -17.38
CA ALA A 336 -9.81 10.76 -18.34
C ALA A 336 -8.97 11.47 -19.40
N ARG A 337 -9.55 12.49 -20.06
CA ARG A 337 -8.86 13.25 -21.10
C ARG A 337 -7.58 13.93 -20.62
N ARG A 338 -7.60 14.51 -19.41
CA ARG A 338 -6.44 15.21 -18.86
C ARG A 338 -5.37 14.23 -18.39
N ALA A 339 -5.79 13.16 -17.72
CA ALA A 339 -4.91 12.12 -17.21
C ALA A 339 -4.18 11.39 -18.35
N THR A 340 -4.87 11.01 -19.42
CA THR A 340 -4.24 10.35 -20.58
C THR A 340 -3.28 11.28 -21.31
N ALA A 341 -3.62 12.58 -21.43
CA ALA A 341 -2.71 13.56 -22.05
C ALA A 341 -1.46 13.81 -21.20
N TRP A 342 -1.63 13.87 -19.87
CA TRP A 342 -0.53 13.98 -18.92
C TRP A 342 0.39 12.76 -18.98
N ALA A 343 -0.18 11.54 -18.93
CA ALA A 343 0.57 10.30 -19.03
C ALA A 343 1.29 10.13 -20.39
N ALA A 344 0.63 10.50 -21.50
CA ALA A 344 1.28 10.51 -22.81
C ALA A 344 2.46 11.48 -22.86
N GLY A 345 2.39 12.61 -22.14
CA GLY A 345 3.50 13.52 -21.94
C GLY A 345 4.68 12.87 -21.22
N LEU A 346 4.42 12.10 -20.15
CA LEU A 346 5.46 11.35 -19.44
C LEU A 346 6.13 10.31 -20.35
N VAL A 347 5.33 9.51 -21.05
CA VAL A 347 5.80 8.52 -22.04
C VAL A 347 6.66 9.17 -23.14
N ALA A 348 6.25 10.35 -23.65
CA ALA A 348 6.96 11.05 -24.73
C ALA A 348 8.20 11.83 -24.25
N SER A 349 8.24 12.22 -22.98
CA SER A 349 9.35 12.97 -22.38
C SER A 349 10.59 12.12 -22.09
N GLU A 350 10.52 10.81 -22.37
CA GLU A 350 11.69 9.94 -22.38
C GLU A 350 12.74 10.44 -23.36
N THR A 351 13.72 11.14 -22.81
CA THR A 351 15.08 11.17 -23.34
C THR A 351 15.58 9.72 -23.36
N PRO A 352 16.10 9.19 -24.49
CA PRO A 352 16.54 7.80 -24.58
C PRO A 352 17.56 7.52 -23.48
N ALA A 353 17.20 6.70 -22.47
CA ALA A 353 18.05 6.25 -21.37
C ALA A 353 19.15 7.26 -20.99
N GLY A 354 18.74 8.51 -20.76
CA GLY A 354 19.61 9.67 -20.77
C GLY A 354 19.65 10.42 -19.45
N SER A 355 19.29 9.73 -18.37
CA SER A 355 19.71 9.96 -16.97
C SER A 355 18.76 9.18 -16.07
N ARG A 356 18.79 7.84 -16.22
CA ARG A 356 18.95 7.03 -15.00
C ARG A 356 20.11 7.73 -14.24
N PRO A 357 20.05 8.06 -12.94
CA PRO A 357 21.30 7.97 -12.18
C PRO A 357 21.83 6.61 -12.60
N ALA A 358 23.03 6.61 -13.21
CA ALA A 358 23.53 5.59 -14.14
C ALA A 358 22.94 4.21 -13.82
N GLU A 359 22.73 3.33 -14.82
CA GLU A 359 22.86 1.89 -14.53
C GLU A 359 23.95 1.79 -13.49
N HIS A 360 23.56 1.55 -12.23
CA HIS A 360 24.54 1.29 -11.21
C HIS A 360 25.04 0.01 -11.81
N SER A 361 26.27 0.11 -12.30
CA SER A 361 26.96 -1.02 -12.84
C SER A 361 26.67 -2.17 -11.90
N SER A 362 26.69 -3.38 -12.40
CA SER A 362 26.66 -4.59 -11.57
C SER A 362 27.86 -4.69 -10.58
N SER A 363 28.40 -3.56 -10.11
CA SER A 363 29.27 -3.30 -8.98
C SER A 363 28.80 -2.02 -8.24
N ASP A 364 28.60 -2.16 -6.92
CA ASP A 364 28.78 -1.14 -5.86
C ASP A 364 27.61 -0.30 -5.33
N GLY A 365 26.50 -0.94 -4.92
CA GLY A 365 25.64 -0.41 -3.85
C GLY A 365 25.47 -1.46 -2.75
N ASP A 366 25.81 -1.13 -1.49
CA ASP A 366 25.66 -2.06 -0.37
C ASP A 366 24.19 -2.47 -0.23
N ILE A 367 23.90 -3.78 -0.20
CA ILE A 367 22.54 -4.34 -0.06
C ILE A 367 21.79 -3.74 1.13
N ARG A 368 22.48 -3.39 2.20
CA ARG A 368 21.90 -2.82 3.42
C ARG A 368 21.49 -1.38 3.20
N PHE A 369 22.21 -0.65 2.35
CA PHE A 369 21.79 0.69 1.92
C PHE A 369 20.43 0.61 1.23
N ARG A 370 20.28 -0.31 0.28
CA ARG A 370 19.01 -0.53 -0.44
C ARG A 370 17.87 -0.96 0.48
N ILE A 371 18.16 -1.77 1.50
CA ILE A 371 17.15 -2.17 2.50
C ILE A 371 16.74 -0.98 3.36
N LEU A 372 17.66 -0.07 3.69
CA LEU A 372 17.42 1.11 4.53
C LEU A 372 16.81 2.30 3.77
N ASP A 373 17.00 2.38 2.45
CA ASP A 373 16.37 3.34 1.54
C ASP A 373 14.98 2.83 1.13
N ALA A 374 14.04 2.90 2.08
CA ALA A 374 12.67 2.43 1.88
C ALA A 374 11.87 3.28 0.89
N THR A 375 12.23 4.56 0.75
CA THR A 375 11.58 5.51 -0.16
C THR A 375 12.14 5.42 -1.59
N GLY A 376 13.29 4.77 -1.77
CA GLY A 376 13.93 4.54 -3.06
C GLY A 376 14.51 5.81 -3.69
N ASP A 377 14.80 6.83 -2.88
CA ASP A 377 15.28 8.12 -3.36
C ASP A 377 16.80 8.25 -3.45
N GLY A 378 17.50 7.15 -3.16
CA GLY A 378 18.95 7.05 -3.18
C GLY A 378 19.61 7.65 -1.94
N ARG A 379 18.84 7.93 -0.89
CA ARG A 379 19.32 8.42 0.40
C ARG A 379 18.61 7.72 1.54
N ILE A 380 19.27 7.63 2.70
CA ILE A 380 18.66 7.15 3.93
C ILE A 380 18.34 8.35 4.81
N GLY A 381 17.06 8.58 5.04
CA GLY A 381 16.53 9.70 5.81
C GLY A 381 15.56 9.28 6.91
N LEU A 382 14.93 10.28 7.53
CA LEU A 382 13.94 10.05 8.58
C LEU A 382 12.67 9.37 8.02
N ASP A 383 12.33 9.64 6.77
CA ASP A 383 11.13 9.13 6.12
C ASP A 383 11.23 7.62 5.81
N ASP A 384 12.42 7.10 5.51
CA ASP A 384 12.63 5.66 5.35
C ASP A 384 12.40 4.90 6.65
N PHE A 385 12.95 5.42 7.76
CA PHE A 385 12.75 4.83 9.08
C PHE A 385 11.28 4.93 9.53
N ARG A 386 10.56 5.97 9.13
CA ARG A 386 9.11 6.07 9.35
C ARG A 386 8.35 5.03 8.53
N ALA A 387 8.71 4.84 7.26
CA ALA A 387 8.11 3.83 6.41
C ALA A 387 8.33 2.42 6.97
N HIS A 388 9.55 2.10 7.41
CA HIS A 388 9.85 0.84 8.09
C HIS A 388 9.06 0.65 9.39
N ALA A 389 8.97 1.69 10.22
CA ALA A 389 8.22 1.63 11.46
C ALA A 389 6.74 1.37 11.22
N LEU A 390 6.15 2.06 10.23
CA LEU A 390 4.75 1.90 9.84
C LEU A 390 4.48 0.47 9.39
N ARG A 391 5.24 -0.01 8.39
CA ARG A 391 5.12 -1.38 7.86
C ARG A 391 5.23 -2.44 8.96
N LEU A 392 6.20 -2.28 9.87
CA LEU A 392 6.36 -3.19 11.00
C LEU A 392 5.13 -3.16 11.91
N ILE A 393 4.68 -2.00 12.35
CA ILE A 393 3.51 -1.86 13.25
C ILE A 393 2.25 -2.41 12.60
N GLN A 394 2.04 -2.13 11.31
CA GLN A 394 0.91 -2.61 10.54
C GLN A 394 0.93 -4.13 10.40
N SER A 395 2.10 -4.77 10.22
CA SER A 395 2.17 -6.24 10.17
C SER A 395 1.59 -6.93 11.42
N PHE A 396 1.51 -6.24 12.56
CA PHE A 396 0.88 -6.74 13.80
C PHE A 396 -0.53 -6.18 14.06
N GLY A 397 -1.12 -5.44 13.11
CA GLY A 397 -2.49 -4.92 13.18
C GLY A 397 -2.74 -3.84 14.23
N ARG A 398 -1.71 -3.29 14.87
CA ARG A 398 -1.91 -2.31 15.95
C ARG A 398 -2.30 -0.92 15.44
N PRO A 399 -3.19 -0.19 16.13
CA PRO A 399 -3.44 1.23 15.86
C PRO A 399 -2.19 2.11 16.04
N LEU A 400 -2.03 3.15 15.22
CA LEU A 400 -0.87 4.07 15.32
C LEU A 400 -0.83 4.85 16.66
N GLY A 401 -1.98 5.04 17.30
CA GLY A 401 -2.13 5.66 18.62
C GLY A 401 -1.83 4.72 19.79
N ASP A 402 -1.58 3.43 19.55
CA ASP A 402 -1.22 2.47 20.59
C ASP A 402 0.12 2.86 21.27
N PRO A 403 0.24 2.74 22.61
CA PRO A 403 1.48 3.08 23.32
C PRO A 403 2.70 2.26 22.87
N VAL A 404 2.52 1.00 22.44
CA VAL A 404 3.63 0.18 21.90
C VAL A 404 3.99 0.66 20.49
N ALA A 405 2.99 0.88 19.63
CA ALA A 405 3.21 1.45 18.30
C ALA A 405 3.94 2.80 18.35
N THR A 406 3.56 3.66 19.29
CA THR A 406 4.23 4.96 19.52
C THR A 406 5.69 4.77 19.93
N ARG A 407 5.99 3.81 20.82
CA ARG A 407 7.37 3.51 21.22
C ARG A 407 8.21 3.00 20.06
N VAL A 408 7.65 2.15 19.19
CA VAL A 408 8.32 1.64 17.99
C VAL A 408 8.64 2.79 17.03
N ARG A 409 7.65 3.62 16.65
CA ARG A 409 7.88 4.79 15.79
C ARG A 409 8.94 5.73 16.34
N SER A 410 8.84 6.09 17.63
CA SER A 410 9.84 6.94 18.26
C SER A 410 11.22 6.28 18.36
N GLY A 411 11.28 4.95 18.46
CA GLY A 411 12.53 4.17 18.41
C GLY A 411 13.20 4.29 17.05
N TYR A 412 12.45 4.04 15.97
CA TYR A 412 12.94 4.21 14.60
C TYR A 412 13.41 5.64 14.33
N GLU A 413 12.62 6.66 14.68
CA GLU A 413 13.01 8.06 14.49
C GLU A 413 14.27 8.45 15.28
N ARG A 414 14.43 7.95 16.50
CA ARG A 414 15.64 8.20 17.30
C ARG A 414 16.86 7.57 16.65
N LEU A 415 16.75 6.31 16.23
CA LEU A 415 17.83 5.59 15.58
C LEU A 415 18.22 6.24 14.26
N ALA A 416 17.25 6.66 13.45
CA ALA A 416 17.47 7.41 12.21
C ALA A 416 18.32 8.67 12.46
N ARG A 417 17.95 9.49 13.45
CA ARG A 417 18.70 10.72 13.80
C ARG A 417 20.12 10.43 14.26
N GLN A 418 20.33 9.33 14.98
CA GLN A 418 21.67 8.92 15.43
C GLN A 418 22.54 8.44 14.27
N LEU A 419 21.94 7.75 13.30
CA LEU A 419 22.61 7.34 12.07
C LEU A 419 22.95 8.56 11.22
N ILE A 420 21.99 9.45 10.95
CA ILE A 420 22.23 10.69 10.20
C ILE A 420 23.36 11.47 10.87
N ALA A 421 23.29 11.75 12.18
CA ALA A 421 24.35 12.46 12.89
C ALA A 421 25.75 11.78 12.86
N HIS A 422 25.81 10.48 12.53
CA HIS A 422 27.06 9.74 12.42
C HIS A 422 27.60 9.68 10.98
N TYR A 423 26.71 9.51 10.01
CA TYR A 423 27.03 9.22 8.62
C TYR A 423 26.99 10.46 7.72
N ASP A 424 26.08 11.41 7.98
CA ASP A 424 25.87 12.65 7.23
C ASP A 424 27.07 13.59 7.40
N ALA A 425 28.00 13.51 6.45
CA ALA A 425 29.26 14.23 6.47
C ALA A 425 29.11 15.64 5.88
N ASP A 426 28.17 15.83 4.97
CA ASP A 426 27.93 17.11 4.29
C ASP A 426 26.87 17.99 4.97
N GLY A 427 26.09 17.43 5.89
CA GLY A 427 25.08 18.09 6.70
C GLY A 427 23.76 18.33 5.97
N ASP A 428 23.45 17.56 4.92
CA ASP A 428 22.21 17.68 4.14
C ASP A 428 20.98 17.09 4.86
N GLY A 429 21.19 16.39 5.98
CA GLY A 429 20.16 15.80 6.82
C GLY A 429 19.74 14.39 6.41
N THR A 430 20.46 13.79 5.47
CA THR A 430 20.27 12.43 4.95
C THR A 430 21.62 11.70 4.86
N ILE A 431 21.62 10.44 4.43
CA ILE A 431 22.84 9.65 4.25
C ILE A 431 22.85 9.12 2.82
N ASP A 432 23.83 9.51 2.01
CA ASP A 432 24.02 8.93 0.69
C ASP A 432 24.85 7.63 0.73
N VAL A 433 24.98 6.95 -0.42
CA VAL A 433 25.70 5.67 -0.50
C VAL A 433 27.20 5.82 -0.21
N GLU A 434 27.81 6.95 -0.56
CA GLU A 434 29.23 7.21 -0.31
C GLU A 434 29.48 7.43 1.18
N GLU A 435 28.60 8.18 1.85
CA GLU A 435 28.60 8.42 3.29
C GLU A 435 28.38 7.13 4.09
N PHE A 436 27.39 6.33 3.66
CA PHE A 436 27.08 5.03 4.27
C PHE A 436 28.25 4.05 4.19
N LEU A 437 29.02 4.09 3.10
CA LEU A 437 30.19 3.23 2.92
C LEU A 437 31.47 3.80 3.57
N GLY A 438 31.67 5.12 3.49
CA GLY A 438 32.93 5.80 3.82
C GLY A 438 33.22 5.92 5.32
N SER A 439 32.20 5.96 6.17
CA SER A 439 32.32 6.12 7.63
C SER A 439 32.50 4.80 8.39
N ARG A 440 32.55 3.65 7.70
CA ARG A 440 32.66 2.30 8.29
C ARG A 440 34.05 1.91 8.81
N ALA A 441 34.98 2.85 8.86
CA ALA A 441 36.33 2.65 9.37
C ALA A 441 36.47 2.91 10.89
N GLY A 442 35.35 3.16 11.60
CA GLY A 442 35.32 3.41 13.05
C GLY A 442 34.56 2.34 13.84
N GLY A 443 34.76 2.31 15.16
CA GLY A 443 33.94 1.51 16.06
C GLY A 443 32.52 2.07 16.17
N VAL A 444 31.55 1.20 16.49
CA VAL A 444 30.14 1.57 16.64
C VAL A 444 29.98 2.66 17.70
N PRO A 445 29.38 3.82 17.38
CA PRO A 445 29.02 4.81 18.39
C PRO A 445 28.09 4.23 19.46
N GLU A 446 28.39 4.49 20.74
CA GLU A 446 27.57 4.05 21.87
C GLU A 446 26.10 4.52 21.76
N SER A 447 25.88 5.69 21.13
CA SER A 447 24.55 6.22 20.85
C SER A 447 23.73 5.31 19.93
N ILE A 448 24.32 4.81 18.85
CA ILE A 448 23.66 3.90 17.90
C ILE A 448 23.40 2.55 18.57
N ALA A 449 24.37 2.01 19.33
CA ALA A 449 24.17 0.76 20.06
C ALA A 449 23.04 0.86 21.08
N THR A 450 22.96 1.98 21.80
CA THR A 450 21.86 2.26 22.75
C THR A 450 20.53 2.43 22.03
N GLY A 451 20.49 3.18 20.92
CA GLY A 451 19.28 3.39 20.13
C GLY A 451 18.74 2.12 19.49
N ALA A 452 19.63 1.26 18.97
CA ALA A 452 19.27 -0.04 18.44
C ALA A 452 18.66 -0.95 19.52
N ARG A 453 19.26 -1.00 20.71
CA ARG A 453 18.71 -1.75 21.84
C ARG A 453 17.34 -1.23 22.28
N ASP A 454 17.17 0.09 22.37
CA ASP A 454 15.88 0.70 22.70
C ASP A 454 14.80 0.39 21.66
N LEU A 455 15.17 0.41 20.37
CA LEU A 455 14.27 0.02 19.28
C LEU A 455 13.90 -1.46 19.39
N VAL A 456 14.89 -2.35 19.54
CA VAL A 456 14.68 -3.79 19.69
C VAL A 456 13.75 -4.07 20.86
N ARG A 457 13.93 -3.45 22.03
CA ARG A 457 13.01 -3.61 23.16
C ARG A 457 11.57 -3.19 22.83
N ALA A 458 11.40 -2.10 22.08
CA ALA A 458 10.08 -1.66 21.64
C ALA A 458 9.45 -2.64 20.64
N VAL A 459 10.26 -3.21 19.74
CA VAL A 459 9.84 -4.22 18.76
C VAL A 459 9.53 -5.54 19.44
N LEU A 460 10.31 -5.98 20.43
CA LEU A 460 9.99 -7.15 21.27
C LEU A 460 8.65 -6.99 21.97
N ALA A 461 8.38 -5.81 22.55
CA ALA A 461 7.09 -5.51 23.16
C ALA A 461 5.91 -5.45 22.15
N LEU A 462 6.21 -5.24 20.86
CA LEU A 462 5.24 -5.32 19.77
C LEU A 462 4.97 -6.78 19.38
N ILE A 463 6.01 -7.60 19.35
CA ILE A 463 6.02 -9.01 18.97
C ILE A 463 5.43 -9.91 20.07
N ASP A 464 5.77 -9.68 21.32
CA ASP A 464 5.44 -10.54 22.47
C ASP A 464 4.10 -10.15 23.12
N THR A 465 3.19 -11.13 23.18
CA THR A 465 1.90 -11.05 23.90
C THR A 465 1.79 -12.11 24.99
N GLY A 466 2.83 -12.93 25.21
CA GLY A 466 2.86 -14.09 26.08
C GLY A 466 3.82 -13.98 27.28
N GLY A 467 4.72 -12.99 27.31
CA GLY A 467 5.68 -12.79 28.40
C GLY A 467 6.88 -13.73 28.32
N GLU A 468 7.33 -14.08 27.10
CA GLU A 468 8.55 -14.82 26.87
C GLU A 468 9.74 -13.85 26.74
N ASP A 469 10.89 -14.18 27.33
CA ASP A 469 12.08 -13.31 27.38
C ASP A 469 12.88 -13.28 26.04
N GLY A 470 12.25 -13.59 24.89
CA GLY A 470 12.93 -13.64 23.59
C GLY A 470 12.02 -13.94 22.39
N ILE A 471 12.57 -13.89 21.18
CA ILE A 471 11.87 -14.24 19.93
C ILE A 471 12.16 -15.70 19.59
N SER A 472 11.11 -16.54 19.60
CA SER A 472 11.23 -17.90 19.08
C SER A 472 11.47 -17.92 17.57
N ARG A 473 12.09 -18.98 17.05
CA ARG A 473 12.30 -19.15 15.59
C ARG A 473 11.04 -18.99 14.76
N THR A 474 9.92 -19.58 15.21
CA THR A 474 8.63 -19.46 14.53
C THR A 474 8.21 -17.99 14.44
N ARG A 475 8.36 -17.25 15.54
CA ARG A 475 8.00 -15.84 15.60
C ARG A 475 8.94 -14.97 14.77
N PHE A 476 10.23 -15.27 14.76
CA PHE A 476 11.20 -14.59 13.91
C PHE A 476 10.86 -14.75 12.42
N ARG A 477 10.45 -15.97 12.00
CA ARG A 477 9.94 -16.21 10.64
C ARG A 477 8.70 -15.38 10.31
N GLU A 478 7.76 -15.24 11.26
CA GLU A 478 6.57 -14.41 11.04
C GLU A 478 6.94 -12.94 10.80
N VAL A 479 7.86 -12.39 11.59
CA VAL A 479 8.31 -10.99 11.44
C VAL A 479 9.07 -10.79 10.12
N THR A 480 10.02 -11.68 9.82
CA THR A 480 10.89 -11.57 8.64
C THR A 480 10.17 -11.89 7.33
N ARG A 481 9.09 -12.69 7.37
CA ARG A 481 8.20 -12.89 6.22
C ARG A 481 7.59 -11.57 5.74
N GLY A 482 7.21 -10.67 6.64
CA GLY A 482 6.70 -9.33 6.29
C GLY A 482 7.72 -8.45 5.55
N LEU A 483 8.99 -8.84 5.58
CA LEU A 483 10.12 -8.21 4.89
C LEU A 483 10.51 -8.94 3.60
N GLY A 484 9.75 -9.97 3.18
CA GLY A 484 10.04 -10.74 1.96
C GLY A 484 11.15 -11.78 2.09
N ILE A 485 11.60 -12.10 3.31
CA ILE A 485 12.67 -13.07 3.56
C ILE A 485 12.09 -14.49 3.56
N ALA A 486 12.70 -15.40 2.80
CA ALA A 486 12.28 -16.79 2.70
C ALA A 486 12.46 -17.53 4.03
N ALA A 487 11.68 -18.60 4.27
CA ALA A 487 11.69 -19.28 5.58
C ALA A 487 13.03 -19.96 5.91
N ASP A 488 13.70 -20.53 4.91
CA ASP A 488 15.03 -21.15 5.03
C ASP A 488 16.13 -20.10 5.26
N GLU A 489 16.00 -18.94 4.62
CA GLU A 489 16.88 -17.80 4.84
C GLU A 489 16.71 -17.20 6.23
N SER A 490 15.45 -17.02 6.67
CA SER A 490 15.09 -16.59 8.02
C SER A 490 15.67 -17.53 9.08
N ASP A 491 15.62 -18.85 8.83
CA ASP A 491 16.26 -19.84 9.71
C ASP A 491 17.77 -19.69 9.78
N ALA A 492 18.42 -19.45 8.64
CA ALA A 492 19.87 -19.27 8.60
C ALA A 492 20.31 -17.99 9.32
N ILE A 493 19.54 -16.90 9.18
CA ILE A 493 19.78 -15.66 9.91
C ILE A 493 19.57 -15.88 11.41
N PHE A 494 18.51 -16.60 11.78
CA PHE A 494 18.23 -16.96 13.18
C PHE A 494 19.40 -17.76 13.77
N ASP A 495 19.86 -18.82 13.10
CA ASP A 495 20.97 -19.68 13.56
C ASP A 495 22.28 -18.91 13.74
N LEU A 496 22.49 -17.88 12.92
CA LEU A 496 23.67 -17.03 13.04
C LEU A 496 23.55 -16.05 14.22
N THR A 497 22.34 -15.55 14.47
CA THR A 497 22.06 -14.52 15.49
C THR A 497 21.89 -15.13 16.89
N ASP A 498 21.42 -16.37 17.00
CA ASP A 498 21.32 -17.19 18.22
C ASP A 498 22.72 -17.72 18.60
N THR A 499 23.53 -16.83 19.15
CA THR A 499 24.94 -17.08 19.45
C THR A 499 25.14 -17.99 20.66
N ASP A 500 24.16 -18.02 21.57
CA ASP A 500 24.20 -18.87 22.76
C ASP A 500 23.57 -20.27 22.52
N GLY A 501 22.87 -20.44 21.40
CA GLY A 501 22.24 -21.70 20.99
C GLY A 501 21.01 -22.06 21.82
N SER A 502 20.37 -21.08 22.44
CA SER A 502 19.19 -21.26 23.29
C SER A 502 17.94 -21.62 22.48
N GLY A 503 17.91 -21.36 21.18
CA GLY A 503 16.75 -21.52 20.32
C GLY A 503 15.78 -20.34 20.39
N GLN A 504 16.17 -19.23 21.03
CA GLN A 504 15.45 -17.95 21.09
C GLN A 504 16.43 -16.81 20.89
N LEU A 505 16.02 -15.72 20.25
CA LEU A 505 16.82 -14.50 20.19
C LEU A 505 16.44 -13.59 21.34
N ASP A 506 17.39 -13.32 22.24
CA ASP A 506 17.18 -12.37 23.33
C ASP A 506 17.37 -10.90 22.89
N GLU A 507 17.15 -9.96 23.81
CA GLU A 507 17.31 -8.52 23.53
C GLU A 507 18.72 -8.16 23.07
N ASP A 508 19.76 -8.77 23.65
CA ASP A 508 21.15 -8.42 23.40
C ASP A 508 21.65 -9.02 22.07
N GLU A 509 21.26 -10.24 21.75
CA GLU A 509 21.53 -10.88 20.46
C GLU A 509 20.89 -10.11 19.31
N PHE A 510 19.61 -9.77 19.44
CA PHE A 510 18.92 -9.07 18.37
C PHE A 510 19.39 -7.61 18.23
N ALA A 511 19.66 -6.91 19.33
CA ALA A 511 20.24 -5.56 19.28
C ALA A 511 21.63 -5.55 18.65
N SER A 512 22.46 -6.56 18.96
CA SER A 512 23.78 -6.72 18.37
C SER A 512 23.68 -7.01 16.87
N GLY A 513 22.72 -7.85 16.46
CA GLY A 513 22.41 -8.07 15.05
C GLY A 513 22.06 -6.78 14.31
N VAL A 514 21.17 -5.95 14.88
CA VAL A 514 20.75 -4.67 14.27
C VAL A 514 21.93 -3.71 14.16
N VAL A 515 22.77 -3.63 15.18
CA VAL A 515 23.98 -2.81 15.15
C VAL A 515 24.95 -3.27 14.06
N GLU A 516 25.20 -4.58 13.96
CA GLU A 516 26.05 -5.15 12.92
C GLU A 516 25.51 -4.92 11.51
N PHE A 517 24.18 -5.00 11.33
CA PHE A 517 23.54 -4.65 10.07
C PHE A 517 23.83 -3.18 9.69
N LEU A 518 23.53 -2.26 10.61
CA LEU A 518 23.64 -0.82 10.34
C LEU A 518 25.09 -0.36 10.12
N THR A 519 26.01 -0.89 10.94
CA THR A 519 27.37 -0.33 11.05
C THR A 519 28.49 -1.27 10.64
N GLY A 520 28.24 -2.57 10.59
CA GLY A 520 29.26 -3.59 10.36
C GLY A 520 29.90 -3.54 8.97
N SER A 521 31.14 -4.01 8.87
CA SER A 521 31.87 -4.13 7.61
C SER A 521 32.29 -5.56 7.27
N ASP A 522 32.12 -6.52 8.19
CA ASP A 522 32.44 -7.93 7.95
C ASP A 522 31.20 -8.69 7.44
N PRO A 523 31.15 -9.09 6.15
CA PRO A 523 30.04 -9.87 5.58
C PRO A 523 29.89 -11.27 6.17
N ARG A 524 30.78 -11.68 7.07
CA ARG A 524 30.71 -12.94 7.82
C ARG A 524 30.12 -12.76 9.21
N ALA A 525 29.92 -11.52 9.67
CA ALA A 525 29.30 -11.25 10.96
C ALA A 525 27.81 -11.65 10.95
N PRO A 526 27.29 -12.22 12.05
CA PRO A 526 25.91 -12.68 12.17
C PRO A 526 24.84 -11.68 11.70
N GLY A 527 24.93 -10.44 12.17
CA GLY A 527 23.95 -9.40 11.91
C GLY A 527 24.13 -8.68 10.59
N TYR A 528 25.22 -8.91 9.86
CA TYR A 528 25.45 -8.26 8.57
C TYR A 528 24.31 -8.51 7.58
N TRP A 529 23.63 -9.66 7.71
CA TRP A 529 22.55 -10.09 6.84
C TRP A 529 21.20 -10.18 7.55
N LEU A 530 21.03 -9.47 8.68
CA LEU A 530 19.86 -9.59 9.56
C LEU A 530 18.52 -9.42 8.81
N PHE A 531 18.50 -8.62 7.75
CA PHE A 531 17.32 -8.35 6.93
C PHE A 531 17.44 -8.90 5.50
N GLY A 532 18.28 -9.93 5.29
CA GLY A 532 18.35 -10.74 4.07
C GLY A 532 19.67 -10.67 3.29
N ARG A 533 19.99 -11.76 2.58
CA ARG A 533 20.93 -11.94 1.47
C ARG A 533 20.10 -12.24 0.23
N MET A 534 20.13 -11.41 -0.81
CA MET A 534 19.68 -11.91 -2.11
C MET A 534 20.73 -11.76 -3.20
N ARG A 535 20.80 -12.86 -3.96
CA ARG A 535 21.78 -13.27 -4.96
C ARG A 535 21.96 -12.28 -6.09
#